data_AF-A0A9E5HQ02-F1
#
_entry.id   AF-A0A9E5HQ02-F1
#
_cell.length_a   1.000
_cell.length_b   1.000
_cell.length_c   1.000
_cell.angle_alpha   90.00
_cell.angle_beta   90.00
_cell.angle_gamma   90.00
#
_symmetry.space_group_name_H-M   'P 1'
#
loop_
_entity.id
_entity.type
_entity.pdbx_description
1 polymer ?
#
loop_
_entity_poly.entity_id
_entity_poly.type
_entity_poly.pdbx_seq_one_letter_code
_entity_poly.pdbx_strand_id
1 'polypeptide(L)'
;MWVDFAIYLAACFVAGSTGGLFPPGDWYENLQKPRWTPPNWMFPVAWMTLYVLMAYAGARLSQIDGAGTALALWSLQIALNALWTPVFFGLKKAKLALYCIFGLWAAVAVCVIVFWQ
;
A
#
# COMPACT_ATOMS: atom_id res chain seq x y z
N MET A 1 5.44 -10.05 -19.04
CA MET A 1 4.06 -9.85 -18.51
C MET A 1 3.69 -10.73 -17.32
N TRP A 2 3.40 -12.03 -17.47
CA TRP A 2 2.91 -12.85 -16.33
C TRP A 2 3.97 -13.08 -15.23
N VAL A 3 5.23 -13.21 -15.62
CA VAL A 3 6.37 -13.29 -14.67
C VAL A 3 6.50 -11.97 -13.91
N ASP A 4 6.47 -10.84 -14.61
CA ASP A 4 6.50 -9.51 -13.99
C ASP A 4 5.33 -9.32 -13.02
N PHE A 5 4.12 -9.70 -13.45
CA PHE A 5 2.94 -9.66 -12.58
C PHE A 5 3.13 -10.46 -11.30
N ALA A 6 3.68 -11.68 -11.40
CA ALA A 6 3.97 -12.50 -10.22
C ALA A 6 5.00 -11.83 -9.30
N ILE A 7 6.03 -11.17 -9.85
CA ILE A 7 7.05 -10.43 -9.08
C ILE A 7 6.40 -9.26 -8.32
N TYR A 8 5.65 -8.41 -9.02
CA TYR A 8 5.00 -7.26 -8.39
C TYR A 8 3.91 -7.68 -7.40
N LEU A 9 3.18 -8.76 -7.69
CA LEU A 9 2.19 -9.32 -6.77
C LEU A 9 2.85 -9.87 -5.50
N ALA A 10 3.99 -10.56 -5.64
CA ALA A 10 4.78 -11.01 -4.51
C ALA A 10 5.26 -9.83 -3.65
N ALA A 11 5.75 -8.75 -4.27
CA ALA A 11 6.13 -7.53 -3.56
C ALA A 11 4.95 -6.91 -2.80
N CYS A 12 3.76 -6.87 -3.41
CA CYS A 12 2.55 -6.43 -2.73
C CYS A 12 2.14 -7.34 -1.57
N PHE A 13 2.29 -8.66 -1.69
CA PHE A 13 2.02 -9.57 -0.57
C PHE A 13 3.03 -9.46 0.56
N VAL A 14 4.30 -9.20 0.26
CA VAL A 14 5.30 -8.89 1.29
C VAL A 14 4.89 -7.62 2.04
N ALA A 15 4.48 -6.57 1.35
CA ALA A 15 3.93 -5.37 1.98
C ALA A 15 2.67 -5.68 2.82
N GLY A 16 1.73 -6.45 2.26
CA GLY A 16 0.48 -6.84 2.91
C GLY A 16 0.65 -7.75 4.12
N SER A 17 1.75 -8.51 4.20
CA SER A 17 2.07 -9.37 5.35
C SER A 17 2.18 -8.58 6.65
N THR A 18 2.53 -7.29 6.58
CA THR A 18 2.54 -6.39 7.73
C THR A 18 1.18 -6.28 8.41
N GLY A 19 0.08 -6.40 7.67
CA GLY A 19 -1.29 -6.45 8.21
C GLY A 19 -1.56 -7.66 9.10
N GLY A 20 -0.97 -8.80 8.75
CA GLY A 20 -1.05 -10.02 9.57
C GLY A 20 -0.10 -10.00 10.77
N LEU A 21 1.08 -9.39 10.63
CA LEU A 21 2.09 -9.28 11.69
C LEU A 21 1.72 -8.24 12.77
N PHE A 22 0.98 -7.20 12.39
CA PHE A 22 0.53 -6.14 13.29
C PHE A 22 -1.00 -6.03 13.24
N PRO A 23 -1.73 -7.05 13.73
CA PRO A 23 -3.18 -7.06 13.64
C PRO A 23 -3.81 -5.95 14.49
N PRO A 24 -5.03 -5.50 14.14
CA PRO A 24 -5.84 -4.70 15.04
C PRO A 24 -6.09 -5.51 16.33
N GLY A 25 -5.82 -4.90 17.48
CA GLY A 25 -6.13 -5.48 18.79
C GLY A 25 -6.86 -4.46 19.67
N ASP A 26 -6.96 -4.75 20.97
CA ASP A 26 -7.71 -3.93 21.96
C ASP A 26 -7.42 -2.44 21.87
N TRP A 27 -6.16 -2.08 21.59
CA TRP A 27 -5.78 -0.68 21.41
C TRP A 27 -6.57 0.01 20.29
N TYR A 28 -6.71 -0.64 19.13
CA TYR A 28 -7.47 -0.10 18.00
C TYR A 28 -8.97 -0.14 18.26
N GLU A 29 -9.45 -1.15 18.99
CA GLU A 29 -10.86 -1.28 19.35
C GLU A 29 -11.33 -0.13 20.23
N ASN A 30 -10.52 0.27 21.20
CA ASN A 30 -10.80 1.34 22.16
C ASN A 30 -10.61 2.77 21.61
N LEU A 31 -10.14 2.95 20.36
CA LEU A 31 -10.05 4.28 19.75
C LEU A 31 -11.45 4.85 19.47
N GLN A 32 -11.60 6.15 19.73
CA GLN A 32 -12.76 6.91 19.25
C GLN A 32 -12.70 7.04 17.73
N LYS A 33 -13.36 6.10 17.05
CA LYS A 33 -13.44 6.04 15.59
C LYS A 33 -14.61 6.87 15.09
N PRO A 34 -14.47 7.56 13.94
CA PRO A 34 -15.60 8.24 13.33
C PRO A 34 -16.65 7.22 12.86
N ARG A 35 -17.91 7.67 12.74
CA ARG A 35 -19.05 6.81 12.36
C ARG A 35 -18.91 6.18 10.96
N TRP A 36 -18.04 6.70 10.12
CA TRP A 36 -17.80 6.24 8.75
C TRP A 36 -16.62 5.24 8.62
N THR A 37 -16.01 4.81 9.73
CA THR A 37 -14.98 3.77 9.68
C THR A 37 -15.60 2.44 9.20
N PRO A 38 -15.08 1.82 8.12
CA PRO A 38 -15.59 0.54 7.64
C PRO A 38 -15.44 -0.59 8.67
N PRO A 39 -16.28 -1.63 8.60
CA PRO A 39 -16.06 -2.90 9.29
C PRO A 39 -14.66 -3.51 9.04
N ASN A 40 -14.09 -4.17 10.05
CA ASN A 40 -12.72 -4.72 9.99
C ASN A 40 -12.46 -5.66 8.80
N TRP A 41 -13.46 -6.42 8.35
CA TRP A 41 -13.33 -7.34 7.21
C TRP A 41 -13.20 -6.63 5.86
N MET A 42 -13.62 -5.37 5.74
CA MET A 42 -13.53 -4.63 4.48
C MET A 42 -12.09 -4.24 4.13
N PHE A 43 -11.23 -4.03 5.14
CA PHE A 43 -9.83 -3.66 4.92
C PHE A 43 -9.03 -4.72 4.15
N PRO A 44 -9.00 -6.01 4.55
CA PRO A 44 -8.28 -7.01 3.77
C PRO A 44 -8.86 -7.19 2.36
N VAL A 45 -10.18 -7.11 2.18
CA VAL A 45 -10.81 -7.18 0.85
C VAL A 45 -10.36 -6.03 -0.05
N ALA A 46 -10.38 -4.80 0.46
CA ALA A 46 -9.93 -3.62 -0.27
C ALA A 46 -8.44 -3.73 -0.62
N TRP A 47 -7.57 -4.06 0.34
CA TRP A 47 -6.13 -4.17 0.11
C TRP A 47 -5.77 -5.28 -0.86
N MET A 48 -6.39 -6.46 -0.77
CA MET A 48 -6.17 -7.55 -1.72
C MET A 48 -6.53 -7.12 -3.14
N THR A 49 -7.65 -6.41 -3.32
CA THR A 49 -8.06 -5.87 -4.61
C THR A 49 -7.04 -4.87 -5.14
N LEU A 50 -6.58 -3.93 -4.30
CA LEU A 50 -5.57 -2.95 -4.66
C LEU A 50 -4.23 -3.59 -5.02
N TYR A 51 -3.79 -4.63 -4.30
CA TYR A 51 -2.54 -5.34 -4.56
C TYR A 51 -2.54 -6.00 -5.95
N VAL A 52 -3.65 -6.63 -6.35
CA VAL A 52 -3.79 -7.18 -7.70
C VAL A 52 -3.72 -6.08 -8.76
N LEU A 53 -4.42 -4.97 -8.56
CA LEU A 53 -4.43 -3.84 -9.50
C LEU A 53 -3.05 -3.18 -9.63
N MET A 54 -2.36 -2.94 -8.51
CA MET A 54 -1.02 -2.35 -8.48
C MET A 54 0.02 -3.28 -9.10
N ALA A 55 -0.07 -4.58 -8.86
CA ALA A 55 0.80 -5.57 -9.47
C ALA A 55 0.61 -5.62 -10.99
N TYR A 56 -0.65 -5.54 -11.45
CA TYR A 56 -0.96 -5.46 -12.87
C TYR A 56 -0.40 -4.19 -13.50
N ALA A 57 -0.57 -3.03 -12.85
CA ALA A 57 0.00 -1.76 -13.33
C ALA A 57 1.54 -1.81 -13.41
N GLY A 58 2.21 -2.31 -12.35
CA GLY A 58 3.67 -2.48 -12.33
C GLY A 58 4.17 -3.41 -13.44
N ALA A 59 3.47 -4.52 -13.67
CA ALA A 59 3.79 -5.47 -14.74
C ALA A 59 3.62 -4.89 -16.14
N ARG A 60 2.66 -3.97 -16.34
CA ARG A 60 2.49 -3.25 -17.61
C ARG A 60 3.62 -2.26 -17.84
N LEU A 61 3.97 -1.48 -16.80
CA LEU A 61 5.05 -0.49 -16.87
C LEU A 61 6.41 -1.12 -17.13
N SER A 62 6.69 -2.30 -16.58
CA SER A 62 7.99 -2.96 -16.78
C SER A 62 8.23 -3.40 -18.22
N GLN A 63 7.20 -3.42 -19.08
CA GLN A 63 7.33 -3.71 -20.51
C GLN A 63 7.54 -2.45 -21.37
N ILE A 64 7.51 -1.26 -20.77
CA ILE A 64 7.66 0.01 -21.47
C ILE A 64 9.11 0.48 -21.33
N ASP A 65 9.78 0.69 -22.46
CA ASP A 65 11.14 1.23 -22.49
C ASP A 65 11.14 2.64 -21.88
N GLY A 66 12.09 2.90 -20.97
CA GLY A 66 12.22 4.21 -20.31
C GLY A 66 11.30 4.41 -19.09
N ALA A 67 10.52 3.41 -18.66
CA ALA A 67 9.63 3.52 -17.50
C ALA A 67 10.35 3.53 -16.12
N GLY A 68 11.67 3.77 -16.07
CA GLY A 68 12.47 3.70 -14.85
C GLY A 68 11.95 4.61 -13.73
N THR A 69 11.58 5.85 -14.05
CA THR A 69 11.00 6.79 -13.07
C THR A 69 9.64 6.31 -12.56
N ALA A 70 8.78 5.77 -13.42
CA ALA A 70 7.48 5.21 -13.04
C ALA A 70 7.65 4.00 -12.11
N LEU A 71 8.59 3.11 -12.41
CA LEU A 71 8.91 1.95 -11.57
C LEU A 71 9.53 2.34 -10.23
N ALA A 72 10.36 3.38 -10.19
CA ALA A 72 10.91 3.92 -8.94
C ALA A 72 9.80 4.49 -8.04
N LEU A 73 8.84 5.23 -8.63
CA LEU A 73 7.67 5.73 -7.91
C LEU A 73 6.76 4.60 -7.43
N TRP A 74 6.57 3.56 -8.25
CA TRP A 74 5.85 2.34 -7.86
C TRP A 74 6.51 1.67 -6.64
N SER A 75 7.84 1.61 -6.63
CA SER A 75 8.62 1.02 -5.53
C SER A 75 8.54 1.86 -4.26
N LEU A 76 8.55 3.20 -4.40
CA LEU A 76 8.38 4.12 -3.29
C LEU A 76 7.00 3.99 -2.65
N GLN A 77 5.93 3.93 -3.46
CA GLN A 77 4.58 3.80 -2.91
C GLN A 77 4.42 2.48 -2.15
N ILE A 78 4.95 1.35 -2.66
CA ILE A 78 4.76 0.06 -1.98
C ILE A 78 5.59 -0.03 -0.70
N ALA A 79 6.76 0.62 -0.66
CA ALA A 79 7.57 0.72 0.55
C ALA A 79 6.88 1.55 1.64
N LEU A 80 6.30 2.70 1.27
CA LEU A 80 5.51 3.52 2.19
C LEU A 80 4.23 2.80 2.64
N ASN A 81 3.61 2.01 1.76
CA ASN A 81 2.48 1.15 2.07
C ASN A 81 2.83 0.12 3.16
N ALA A 82 3.94 -0.61 2.97
CA ALA A 82 4.43 -1.58 3.94
C ALA A 82 4.82 -0.95 5.28
N LEU A 83 5.35 0.28 5.26
CA LEU A 83 5.79 1.00 6.46
C LEU A 83 4.61 1.47 7.33
N TRP A 84 3.46 1.79 6.72
CA TRP A 84 2.36 2.41 7.44
C TRP A 84 1.79 1.50 8.54
N THR A 85 1.54 0.24 8.25
CA THR A 85 0.90 -0.71 9.18
C THR A 85 1.74 -0.94 10.45
N PRO A 86 3.05 -1.24 10.39
CA PRO A 86 3.89 -1.32 11.58
C PRO A 86 3.94 -0.02 12.39
N VAL A 87 3.92 1.14 11.74
CA VAL A 87 3.95 2.44 12.44
C VAL A 87 2.64 2.73 13.16
N PHE A 88 1.50 2.42 12.52
CA PHE A 88 0.18 2.67 13.11
C PHE A 88 -0.19 1.63 14.16
N PHE A 89 -0.16 0.33 13.82
CA PHE A 89 -0.61 -0.74 14.70
C PHE A 89 0.49 -1.27 15.63
N GLY A 90 1.73 -1.39 15.12
CA GLY A 90 2.86 -1.88 15.90
C GLY A 90 3.37 -0.85 16.91
N LEU A 91 3.79 0.33 16.42
CA LEU A 91 4.34 1.40 17.26
C LEU A 91 3.26 2.23 17.96
N LYS A 92 1.99 2.12 17.55
CA LYS A 92 0.87 2.91 18.09
C LYS A 92 1.11 4.43 18.02
N LYS A 93 1.92 4.88 17.07
CA LYS A 93 2.28 6.30 16.87
C LYS A 93 1.43 6.93 15.77
N ALA A 94 0.18 7.26 16.10
CA ALA A 94 -0.79 7.80 15.13
C ALA A 94 -0.30 9.05 14.39
N LYS A 95 0.42 9.98 15.05
CA LYS A 95 1.00 11.17 14.38
C LYS A 95 2.05 10.81 13.33
N LEU A 96 2.90 9.83 13.62
CA LEU A 96 3.93 9.38 12.68
C LEU A 96 3.30 8.62 11.50
N ALA A 97 2.29 7.80 11.79
CA ALA A 97 1.50 7.13 10.77
C ALA A 97 0.73 8.13 9.87
N LEU A 98 0.34 9.29 10.40
CA LEU A 98 -0.27 10.37 9.62
C LEU A 98 0.71 10.95 8.59
N TYR A 99 1.95 11.24 8.99
CA TYR A 99 2.96 11.69 8.02
C TYR A 99 3.28 10.62 6.98
N CYS A 100 3.35 9.35 7.41
CA CYS A 100 3.56 8.22 6.51
C CYS A 100 2.41 8.08 5.49
N ILE A 101 1.14 8.18 5.92
CA ILE A 101 0.00 8.06 4.99
C ILE A 101 -0.07 9.25 4.03
N PHE A 102 0.26 10.47 4.46
CA PHE A 102 0.35 11.61 3.54
C PHE A 102 1.45 11.42 2.51
N GLY A 103 2.63 10.93 2.92
CA GLY A 103 3.70 10.58 1.99
C GLY A 103 3.29 9.50 1.00
N LEU A 104 2.63 8.44 1.49
CA LEU A 104 2.09 7.37 0.63
C LEU A 104 1.08 7.95 -0.38
N TRP A 105 0.14 8.77 0.08
CA TRP A 105 -0.90 9.33 -0.76
C TRP A 105 -0.31 10.24 -1.85
N ALA A 106 0.67 11.07 -1.50
CA ALA A 106 1.42 11.87 -2.47
C ALA A 106 2.15 10.99 -3.50
N ALA A 107 2.83 9.93 -3.05
CA ALA A 107 3.51 8.99 -3.95
C ALA A 107 2.52 8.29 -4.90
N VAL A 108 1.35 7.88 -4.41
CA VAL A 108 0.27 7.29 -5.22
C VAL A 108 -0.27 8.30 -6.23
N ALA A 109 -0.54 9.55 -5.83
CA ALA A 109 -1.02 10.58 -6.74
C ALA A 109 -0.01 10.86 -7.87
N VAL A 110 1.29 10.94 -7.55
CA VAL A 110 2.34 11.10 -8.55
C VAL A 110 2.43 9.87 -9.46
N CYS A 111 2.31 8.65 -8.91
CA CYS A 111 2.24 7.42 -9.74
C CYS A 111 1.09 7.51 -10.75
N VAL A 112 -0.11 7.88 -10.31
CA VAL A 112 -1.28 7.98 -11.20
C VAL A 112 -1.04 8.96 -12.35
N ILE A 113 -0.44 10.12 -12.06
CA ILE A 113 -0.13 11.13 -13.09
C ILE A 113 0.94 10.59 -14.06
N VAL A 114 2.02 10.03 -13.55
CA VAL A 114 3.15 9.56 -14.36
C VAL A 114 2.79 8.32 -15.18
N PHE A 115 1.93 7.43 -14.66
CA PHE A 115 1.53 6.21 -15.37
C PHE A 115 0.55 6.49 -16.52
N TRP A 116 -0.07 7.68 -16.53
CA TRP A 116 -1.00 8.10 -17.57
C TRP A 116 -0.31 8.78 -18.77
N GLN A 117 0.97 9.14 -18.61
CA GLN A 117 1.81 9.74 -19.66
C GLN A 117 2.47 8.66 -20.50
#